data_AF-A0A8T3SM21-F1
#
_entry.id   AF-A0A8T3SM21-F1
#
_cell.length_a   1.000
_cell.length_b   1.000
_cell.length_c   1.000
_cell.angle_alpha   90.00
_cell.angle_beta   90.00
_cell.angle_gamma   90.00
#
_symmetry.space_group_name_H-M   'P 1'
#
loop_
_entity.id
_entity.type
_entity.pdbx_description
1 polymer ?
#
loop_
_entity_poly.entity_id
_entity_poly.type
_entity_poly.pdbx_seq_one_letter_code
_entity_poly.pdbx_strand_id
1 'polypeptide(L)'
;MQPVVTTRELRRDILDLAERAVAGEAFVVMRHGRPVALLRKARPEEDLRRVPIETFRRHIARSLRQAQQRPHLITWHGRDSVVLAPVPSELMEQQPDSEEEL
;
A
#
# COMPACT_ATOMS: atom_id res chain seq x y z
N MET A 1 9.31 -12.69 -3.28
CA MET A 1 9.84 -11.36 -2.95
C MET A 1 8.79 -10.34 -3.36
N GLN A 2 8.31 -9.50 -2.45
CA GLN A 2 7.34 -8.46 -2.78
C GLN A 2 8.07 -7.19 -3.23
N PRO A 3 7.71 -6.57 -4.37
CA PRO A 3 8.28 -5.30 -4.78
C PRO A 3 8.03 -4.19 -3.75
N VAL A 4 9.00 -3.30 -3.63
CA VAL A 4 8.98 -2.16 -2.71
C VAL A 4 8.78 -0.88 -3.49
N VAL A 5 7.86 -0.02 -3.04
CA VAL A 5 7.58 1.28 -3.67
C VAL A 5 7.62 2.39 -2.63
N THR A 6 8.19 3.54 -2.98
CA THR A 6 8.13 4.71 -2.11
C THR A 6 6.76 5.38 -2.17
N THR A 7 6.46 6.21 -1.17
CA THR A 7 5.25 7.06 -1.19
C THR A 7 5.22 7.99 -2.43
N ARG A 8 6.39 8.38 -2.97
CA ARG A 8 6.49 9.23 -4.16
C ARG A 8 6.09 8.47 -5.43
N GLU A 9 6.64 7.28 -5.61
CA GLU A 9 6.27 6.37 -6.71
C GLU A 9 4.80 5.99 -6.61
N LEU A 10 4.34 5.60 -5.42
CA LEU A 10 2.94 5.31 -5.18
C LEU A 10 2.03 6.47 -5.61
N ARG A 11 2.37 7.73 -5.28
CA ARG A 11 1.55 8.87 -5.71
C ARG A 11 1.51 9.03 -7.24
N ARG A 12 2.67 8.87 -7.90
CA ARG A 12 2.84 9.10 -9.34
C ARG A 12 2.19 7.99 -10.16
N ASP A 13 2.40 6.75 -9.75
CA ASP A 13 2.19 5.55 -10.55
C ASP A 13 1.09 4.64 -9.97
N ILE A 14 0.24 5.15 -9.06
CA ILE A 14 -0.81 4.38 -8.38
C ILE A 14 -1.70 3.57 -9.34
N LEU A 15 -1.96 4.05 -10.56
CA LEU A 15 -2.82 3.33 -11.51
C LEU A 15 -2.13 2.05 -11.99
N ASP A 16 -0.90 2.14 -12.49
CA ASP A 16 -0.10 1.00 -12.92
C ASP A 16 0.11 -0.01 -11.78
N LEU A 17 0.50 0.49 -10.61
CA LEU A 17 0.67 -0.34 -9.41
C LEU A 17 -0.62 -1.04 -9.02
N ALA A 18 -1.76 -0.37 -9.20
CA ALA A 18 -3.05 -0.95 -8.87
C ALA A 18 -3.50 -2.00 -9.89
N GLU A 19 -3.27 -1.79 -11.19
CA GLU A 19 -3.50 -2.80 -12.23
C GLU A 19 -2.69 -4.07 -11.95
N ARG A 20 -1.40 -3.91 -11.65
CA ARG A 20 -0.52 -5.02 -11.25
C ARG A 20 -0.98 -5.69 -9.97
N ALA A 21 -1.46 -4.91 -9.00
CA ALA A 21 -1.97 -5.47 -7.75
C ALA A 21 -3.28 -6.25 -7.95
N VAL A 22 -4.17 -5.80 -8.85
CA VAL A 22 -5.38 -6.55 -9.25
C VAL A 22 -5.02 -7.87 -9.94
N ALA A 23 -3.92 -7.89 -10.71
CA ALA A 23 -3.35 -9.09 -11.31
C ALA A 23 -2.72 -10.05 -10.29
N GLY A 24 -2.57 -9.65 -9.02
CA GLY A 24 -2.11 -10.49 -7.92
C GLY A 24 -0.78 -10.09 -7.32
N GLU A 25 -0.13 -9.05 -7.84
CA GLU A 25 1.09 -8.52 -7.24
C GLU A 25 0.77 -7.78 -5.92
N ALA A 26 1.73 -7.76 -4.99
CA ALA A 26 1.58 -7.05 -3.74
C ALA A 26 2.82 -6.17 -3.51
N PHE A 27 2.61 -4.91 -3.17
CA PHE A 27 3.67 -3.93 -3.03
C PHE A 27 3.77 -3.44 -1.59
N VAL A 28 4.99 -3.48 -1.05
CA VAL A 28 5.28 -2.84 0.23
C VAL A 28 5.50 -1.36 0.00
N VAL A 29 4.67 -0.53 0.62
CA VAL A 29 4.80 0.92 0.56
C VAL A 29 5.75 1.40 1.64
N MET A 30 6.82 2.07 1.24
CA MET A 30 7.83 2.65 2.13
C MET A 30 7.63 4.15 2.29
N ARG A 31 7.97 4.63 3.49
CA ARG A 31 8.04 6.05 3.82
C ARG A 31 9.19 6.28 4.81
N HIS A 32 10.14 7.14 4.43
CA HIS A 32 11.34 7.44 5.23
C HIS A 32 12.08 6.15 5.68
N GLY A 33 12.30 5.22 4.75
CA GLY A 33 12.99 3.96 5.02
C GLY A 33 12.17 2.91 5.79
N ARG A 34 10.92 3.20 6.16
CA ARG A 34 10.07 2.28 6.94
C ARG A 34 8.87 1.78 6.14
N PRO A 35 8.49 0.51 6.28
CA PRO A 35 7.26 0.00 5.67
C PRO A 35 6.05 0.59 6.39
N VAL A 36 5.11 1.14 5.64
CA VAL A 36 3.95 1.87 6.17
C VAL A 36 2.61 1.37 5.70
N ALA A 37 2.55 0.62 4.61
CA ALA A 37 1.34 -0.04 4.14
C ALA A 37 1.67 -1.16 3.16
N LEU A 38 0.72 -2.05 2.93
CA LEU A 38 0.74 -3.04 1.86
C LEU A 38 -0.35 -2.67 0.84
N LEU A 39 0.03 -2.54 -0.44
CA LEU A 39 -0.90 -2.42 -1.56
C LEU A 39 -1.13 -3.80 -2.15
N ARG A 40 -2.37 -4.27 -2.19
CA ARG A 40 -2.72 -5.60 -2.72
C ARG A 40 -4.11 -5.64 -3.33
N LYS A 41 -4.42 -6.74 -4.01
CA LYS A 41 -5.79 -7.06 -4.44
C LYS A 41 -6.77 -7.08 -3.27
N ALA A 42 -7.98 -6.58 -3.51
CA ALA A 42 -9.11 -6.79 -2.62
C ALA A 42 -9.57 -8.25 -2.62
N ARG A 43 -9.87 -8.80 -1.45
CA ARG A 43 -10.53 -10.10 -1.34
C ARG A 43 -12.05 -9.90 -1.39
N PRO A 44 -12.81 -10.83 -2.00
CA PRO A 44 -14.24 -10.66 -2.23
C PRO A 44 -15.08 -10.50 -0.95
N GLU A 45 -14.60 -11.00 0.19
CA GLU A 45 -15.29 -10.98 1.47
C GLU A 45 -14.98 -9.74 2.34
N GLU A 46 -14.10 -8.85 1.87
CA GLU A 46 -13.68 -7.69 2.66
C GLU A 46 -14.68 -6.52 2.55
N ASP A 47 -15.37 -6.21 3.65
CA ASP A 47 -16.13 -4.96 3.79
C ASP A 47 -15.20 -3.82 4.22
N LEU A 48 -14.74 -3.04 3.23
CA LEU A 48 -13.76 -1.97 3.42
C LEU A 48 -14.34 -0.61 3.05
N ARG A 49 -13.94 0.40 3.83
CA ARG A 49 -14.20 1.80 3.49
C ARG A 49 -13.62 2.10 2.11
N ARG A 50 -14.44 2.66 1.23
CA ARG A 50 -14.02 3.11 -0.11
C ARG A 50 -13.39 4.50 -0.05
N VAL A 51 -12.28 4.67 -0.75
CA VAL A 51 -11.55 5.93 -0.90
C VAL A 51 -11.30 6.17 -2.38
N PRO A 52 -11.88 7.23 -2.98
CA PRO A 52 -11.59 7.57 -4.37
C PRO A 52 -10.10 7.83 -4.59
N ILE A 53 -9.56 7.39 -5.73
CA ILE A 53 -8.14 7.56 -6.06
C ILE A 53 -7.69 9.02 -6.02
N GLU A 54 -8.55 9.96 -6.39
CA GLU A 54 -8.27 11.40 -6.33
C GLU A 54 -8.13 11.89 -4.89
N THR A 55 -9.01 11.43 -4.00
CA THR A 55 -8.94 11.69 -2.56
C THR A 55 -7.66 11.10 -1.97
N PHE A 56 -7.34 9.86 -2.36
CA PHE A 56 -6.12 9.18 -1.95
C PHE A 56 -4.87 9.98 -2.37
N ARG A 57 -4.75 10.39 -3.64
CA ARG A 57 -3.61 11.16 -4.15
C ARG A 57 -3.42 12.47 -3.41
N ARG A 58 -4.52 13.22 -3.21
CA ARG A 58 -4.50 14.51 -2.49
C ARG A 58 -4.10 14.34 -1.02
N HIS A 59 -4.50 13.25 -0.38
CA HIS A 59 -4.30 13.02 1.05
C HIS A 59 -3.48 11.75 1.34
N ILE A 60 -2.45 11.47 0.54
CA ILE A 60 -1.73 10.19 0.60
C ILE A 60 -1.15 9.89 1.98
N ALA A 61 -0.53 10.88 2.64
CA ALA A 61 0.05 10.70 3.97
C ALA A 61 -1.01 10.36 5.03
N ARG A 62 -2.18 11.01 4.95
CA ARG A 62 -3.32 10.74 5.83
C ARG A 62 -3.89 9.35 5.55
N SER A 63 -4.03 8.99 4.27
CA SER A 63 -4.56 7.70 3.85
C SER A 63 -3.65 6.56 4.31
N LEU A 64 -2.33 6.68 4.13
CA LEU A 64 -1.35 5.70 4.62
C LEU A 64 -1.43 5.52 6.14
N ARG A 65 -1.53 6.61 6.91
CA ARG A 65 -1.75 6.52 8.37
C ARG A 65 -3.06 5.82 8.71
N GLN A 66 -4.13 6.08 7.96
CA GLN A 66 -5.41 5.39 8.16
C GLN A 66 -5.31 3.89 7.84
N ALA A 67 -4.60 3.52 6.76
CA ALA A 67 -4.38 2.11 6.39
C ALA A 67 -3.66 1.30 7.47
N GLN A 68 -2.74 1.93 8.22
CA GLN A 68 -2.06 1.27 9.34
C GLN A 68 -3.01 0.84 10.45
N GLN A 69 -4.10 1.58 10.65
CA GLN A 69 -5.09 1.28 11.69
C GLN A 69 -6.22 0.41 11.15
N ARG A 70 -6.66 0.68 9.92
CA ARG A 70 -7.76 -0.03 9.29
C ARG A 70 -7.59 -0.07 7.77
N PRO A 71 -7.65 -1.26 7.15
CA PRO A 71 -7.57 -1.38 5.71
C PRO A 71 -8.70 -0.60 5.03
N HIS A 72 -8.40 -0.04 3.86
CA HIS A 72 -9.39 0.64 3.03
C HIS A 72 -9.18 0.35 1.56
N LEU A 73 -10.27 0.40 0.81
CA LEU A 73 -10.33 0.11 -0.61
C LEU A 73 -10.12 1.40 -1.40
N ILE A 74 -9.05 1.49 -2.16
CA ILE A 74 -8.84 2.55 -3.14
C ILE A 74 -9.64 2.18 -4.39
N THR A 75 -10.50 3.10 -4.85
CA THR A 75 -11.42 2.86 -5.97
C THR A 75 -11.18 3.86 -7.09
N TRP A 76 -11.21 3.40 -8.35
CA TRP A 76 -11.24 4.24 -9.54
C TRP A 76 -12.16 3.64 -10.60
N HIS A 77 -12.84 4.50 -11.37
CA HIS A 77 -13.76 4.14 -12.46
C HIS A 77 -14.69 2.94 -12.18
N GLY A 78 -15.17 2.81 -10.93
CA GLY A 78 -16.24 1.89 -10.54
C GLY A 78 -15.97 0.38 -10.70
N ARG A 79 -14.77 -0.06 -11.07
CA ARG A 79 -14.47 -1.48 -11.31
C ARG A 79 -13.20 -1.97 -10.67
N ASP A 80 -12.10 -1.24 -10.86
CA ASP A 80 -10.82 -1.67 -10.35
C ASP A 80 -10.60 -1.08 -8.96
N SER A 81 -10.17 -1.95 -8.05
CA SER A 81 -10.02 -1.58 -6.65
C SER A 81 -8.90 -2.37 -5.99
N VAL A 82 -8.06 -1.67 -5.24
CA VAL A 82 -6.95 -2.25 -4.47
C VAL A 82 -7.04 -1.84 -3.03
N VAL A 83 -6.57 -2.71 -2.15
CA VAL A 83 -6.59 -2.49 -0.72
C VAL A 83 -5.26 -1.91 -0.30
N LEU A 84 -5.34 -0.84 0.48
CA LEU A 84 -4.24 -0.36 1.29
C LEU A 84 -4.43 -0.92 2.70
N ALA A 85 -3.58 -1.86 3.08
CA ALA A 85 -3.65 -2.61 4.33
C ALA A 85 -2.48 -2.27 5.26
N PRO A 86 -2.57 -2.60 6.56
CA PRO A 86 -1.42 -2.63 7.45
C PRO A 86 -0.33 -3.55 6.87
N VAL A 87 0.92 -3.22 7.18
CA VAL A 87 2.05 -4.10 6.86
C VAL A 87 1.98 -5.29 7.81
N PRO A 88 1.92 -6.54 7.33
CA PRO A 88 1.98 -7.71 8.18
C PRO A 88 3.33 -7.79 8.91
N SER A 89 3.31 -8.26 10.16
CA SER A 89 4.48 -8.25 11.06
C SER A 89 5.72 -8.94 10.47
N GLU A 90 5.51 -10.04 9.74
CA GLU A 90 6.55 -10.77 9.01
C GLU A 90 7.39 -9.89 8.06
N LEU A 91 6.80 -8.85 7.46
CA LEU A 91 7.50 -7.93 6.56
C LEU A 91 8.17 -6.77 7.32
N MET A 92 7.79 -6.53 8.57
CA MET A 92 8.45 -5.56 9.43
C MET A 92 9.79 -6.11 9.96
N GLU A 93 9.88 -7.44 10.12
CA GLU A 93 11.03 -8.17 10.66
C GLU A 93 12.10 -8.50 9.61
N GLN A 94 11.79 -8.36 8.32
CA GLN A 94 12.72 -8.62 7.21
C GLN A 94 13.67 -7.45 6.88
N GLN A 95 13.88 -6.54 7.82
CA GLN A 95 15.03 -5.63 7.71
C GLN A 95 16.27 -6.40 8.18
N PRO A 96 17.26 -6.68 7.32
CA PRO A 96 18.59 -6.90 7.86
C PRO A 96 18.95 -5.63 8.63
N ASP A 97 19.29 -5.80 9.90
CA ASP A 97 20.22 -4.92 10.61
C ASP A 97 21.45 -4.75 9.70
N SER A 98 21.44 -3.77 8.81
CA SER A 98 22.64 -3.40 8.07
C SER A 98 23.46 -2.49 8.99
N GLU A 99 24.47 -3.14 9.59
CA GLU A 99 25.76 -2.62 10.08
C GLU A 99 25.66 -1.80 11.38
N GLU A 100 26.07 -2.33 12.55
CA GLU A 100 27.45 -2.71 12.90
C GLU A 100 28.48 -1.73 12.31
N GLU A 101 28.66 -0.58 12.96
CA GLU A 101 29.96 0.10 12.95
C GLU A 101 30.54 0.00 14.37
N LEU A 102 31.59 -0.82 14.44
CA LEU A 102 32.57 -0.98 15.53
C LEU A 102 33.42 0.28 15.71
#